data_AF-A0A8S3HU43-F1
#
_entry.id   AF-A0A8S3HU43-F1
#
_cell.length_a   1.000
_cell.length_b   1.000
_cell.length_c   1.000
_cell.angle_alpha   90.00
_cell.angle_beta   90.00
_cell.angle_gamma   90.00
#
_symmetry.space_group_name_H-M   'P 1'
#
loop_
_entity.id
_entity.type
_entity.pdbx_description
1 polymer ?
#
loop_
_entity_poly.entity_id
_entity_poly.type
_entity_poly.pdbx_seq_one_letter_code
_entity_poly.pdbx_strand_id
1 'polypeptide(L)'
;MKWDDHALRLSVIDTDENTHSDIVHWIQKFPFPFNHRDYLYVRRYCLDAPTDAPPKIIIKCHSINHPNVHDDHKCVRVSKYESSMIIQSKHRLEEKGMKFLLTYHEDAKASIPTSTYSYLAQSGNVDY
;
A
#
# COMPACT_ATOMS: atom_id res chain seq x y z
N MET A 1 -18.10 -2.78 3.91
CA MET A 1 -17.35 -4.01 4.20
C MET A 1 -15.97 -3.59 4.65
N LYS A 2 -15.53 -3.95 5.87
CA LYS A 2 -14.15 -3.73 6.34
C LYS A 2 -13.46 -5.08 6.22
N TRP A 3 -12.50 -5.20 5.31
CA TRP A 3 -11.82 -6.46 4.99
C TRP A 3 -10.41 -6.54 5.62
N ASP A 4 -9.86 -5.39 6.02
CA ASP A 4 -8.55 -5.28 6.67
C ASP A 4 -8.70 -4.75 8.09
N ASP A 5 -8.45 -5.62 9.07
CA ASP A 5 -8.49 -5.30 10.50
C ASP A 5 -7.26 -4.52 10.99
N HIS A 6 -6.18 -4.51 10.19
CA HIS A 6 -4.98 -3.72 10.45
C HIS A 6 -5.14 -2.28 9.95
N ALA A 7 -6.08 -1.97 9.05
CA ALA A 7 -6.40 -0.59 8.69
C ALA A 7 -7.21 0.10 9.81
N LEU A 8 -6.55 0.99 10.55
CA LEU A 8 -7.20 1.85 11.55
C LEU A 8 -7.89 3.05 10.91
N ARG A 9 -7.25 3.65 9.89
CA ARG A 9 -7.82 4.72 9.07
C ARG A 9 -7.26 4.63 7.67
N LEU A 10 -8.11 4.77 6.65
CA LEU A 10 -7.71 4.86 5.25
C LEU A 10 -8.55 5.95 4.59
N SER A 11 -7.91 7.03 4.14
CA SER A 11 -8.58 8.19 3.54
C SER A 11 -7.84 8.70 2.32
N VAL A 12 -8.58 9.05 1.28
CA VAL A 12 -8.07 9.83 0.14
C VAL A 12 -8.14 11.31 0.52
N ILE A 13 -6.99 11.98 0.45
CA ILE A 13 -6.83 13.40 0.81
C ILE A 13 -7.07 14.28 -0.42
N ASP A 14 -6.62 13.83 -1.59
CA ASP A 14 -6.74 14.55 -2.85
C ASP A 14 -6.72 13.56 -4.02
N THR A 15 -7.30 13.95 -5.16
CA THR A 15 -7.36 13.13 -6.38
C THR A 15 -7.06 14.01 -7.59
N ASP A 16 -6.08 13.61 -8.39
CA ASP A 16 -5.79 14.16 -9.70
C ASP A 16 -6.29 13.18 -10.78
N GLU A 17 -7.43 13.51 -11.37
CA GLU A 17 -8.05 12.71 -12.42
C GLU A 17 -7.20 12.65 -13.70
N ASN A 18 -6.42 13.68 -14.00
CA ASN A 18 -5.61 13.73 -15.24
C ASN A 18 -4.48 12.73 -15.22
N THR A 19 -3.93 12.45 -14.04
CA THR A 19 -2.82 11.50 -13.86
C THR A 19 -3.25 10.19 -13.20
N HIS A 20 -4.55 10.02 -12.93
CA HIS A 20 -5.10 8.88 -12.21
C HIS A 20 -4.38 8.63 -10.88
N SER A 21 -4.14 9.71 -10.13
CA SER A 21 -3.38 9.69 -8.88
C SER A 21 -4.22 10.12 -7.69
N ASP A 22 -4.10 9.43 -6.57
CA ASP A 22 -4.68 9.80 -5.29
C ASP A 22 -3.58 10.06 -4.27
N ILE A 23 -3.75 11.08 -3.42
CA ILE A 23 -2.99 11.19 -2.18
C ILE A 23 -3.73 10.39 -1.11
N VAL A 24 -3.09 9.35 -0.58
CA VAL A 24 -3.68 8.45 0.40
C VAL A 24 -2.98 8.60 1.74
N HIS A 25 -3.77 8.74 2.80
CA HIS A 25 -3.34 8.72 4.19
C HIS A 25 -3.87 7.46 4.86
N TRP A 26 -2.97 6.58 5.28
CA TRP A 26 -3.27 5.29 5.86
C TRP A 26 -2.59 5.12 7.22
N ILE A 27 -3.40 4.87 8.25
CA ILE A 27 -2.91 4.49 9.58
C ILE A 27 -3.09 2.98 9.72
N GLN A 28 -1.97 2.28 9.85
CA GLN A 28 -1.92 0.84 10.02
C GLN A 28 -1.63 0.49 11.48
N LYS A 29 -2.41 -0.45 12.01
CA LYS A 29 -2.19 -1.08 13.31
C LYS A 29 -0.87 -1.82 13.28
N PHE A 30 -0.04 -1.56 14.27
CA PHE A 30 1.21 -2.27 14.52
C PHE A 30 1.14 -2.99 15.88
N PRO A 31 1.77 -4.16 16.05
CA PRO A 31 1.70 -4.92 17.29
C PRO A 31 2.23 -4.16 18.51
N PHE A 32 1.59 -4.34 19.67
CA PHE A 32 2.10 -3.85 20.94
C PHE A 32 3.50 -4.47 21.25
N PRO A 33 4.47 -3.71 21.80
CA PRO A 33 4.38 -2.35 22.35
C PRO A 33 4.72 -1.22 21.35
N PHE A 34 4.74 -1.48 20.05
CA PHE A 34 5.11 -0.47 19.07
C PHE A 34 3.94 0.46 18.74
N ASN A 35 4.26 1.73 18.48
CA ASN A 35 3.31 2.69 17.92
C ASN A 35 2.80 2.23 16.55
N HIS A 36 1.63 2.73 16.14
CA HIS A 36 1.08 2.46 14.81
C HIS A 36 1.91 3.09 13.69
N ARG A 37 1.70 2.66 12.45
CA ARG A 37 2.39 3.21 11.29
C ARG A 37 1.49 4.20 10.57
N ASP A 38 2.05 5.36 10.27
CA ASP A 38 1.40 6.42 9.50
C ASP A 38 2.05 6.47 8.11
N TYR A 39 1.26 6.19 7.08
CA TYR A 39 1.64 6.24 5.69
C TYR A 39 0.94 7.38 4.99
N LEU A 40 1.72 8.19 4.29
CA LEU A 40 1.24 9.23 3.39
C LEU A 40 1.92 9.04 2.04
N TYR A 41 1.15 8.69 1.01
CA TYR A 41 1.70 8.33 -0.29
C TYR A 41 0.79 8.76 -1.43
N VAL A 42 1.38 8.98 -2.60
CA VAL A 42 0.64 9.05 -3.86
C VAL A 42 0.43 7.63 -4.36
N ARG A 43 -0.80 7.29 -4.74
CA ARG A 43 -1.19 6.07 -5.42
C ARG A 43 -1.61 6.41 -6.84
N ARG A 44 -0.91 5.89 -7.85
CA ARG A 44 -1.27 6.04 -9.26
C ARG A 44 -1.64 4.69 -9.86
N TYR A 45 -2.65 4.64 -10.71
CA TYR A 45 -2.92 3.46 -11.53
C TYR A 45 -2.77 3.75 -13.02
N CYS A 46 -2.39 2.73 -13.79
CA CYS A 46 -2.47 2.76 -15.25
C CYS A 46 -2.96 1.42 -15.80
N LEU A 47 -3.62 1.49 -16.96
CA LEU A 47 -4.00 0.32 -17.74
C LEU A 47 -2.97 0.11 -18.86
N ASP A 48 -2.33 -1.05 -18.86
CA ASP A 48 -1.43 -1.52 -19.90
C ASP A 48 -2.15 -2.61 -20.72
N ALA A 49 -2.60 -2.27 -21.93
CA ALA A 49 -3.39 -3.15 -22.79
C ALA A 49 -2.81 -3.20 -24.21
N PRO A 50 -1.64 -3.85 -24.40
CA PRO A 50 -1.04 -4.00 -25.72
C PRO A 50 -1.84 -4.99 -26.58
N THR A 51 -1.73 -4.89 -27.90
CA THR A 51 -2.45 -5.75 -28.84
C THR A 51 -2.09 -7.24 -28.69
N ASP A 52 -0.82 -7.54 -28.37
CA ASP A 52 -0.27 -8.91 -28.40
C ASP A 52 -0.04 -9.54 -27.01
N ALA A 53 -0.56 -8.94 -25.94
CA ALA A 53 -0.47 -9.53 -24.59
C ALA A 53 -1.72 -9.25 -23.75
N PRO A 54 -2.00 -10.08 -22.72
CA PRO A 54 -3.16 -9.85 -21.86
C PRO A 54 -3.06 -8.51 -21.13
N PRO A 55 -4.18 -7.77 -20.98
CA PRO A 55 -4.18 -6.47 -20.34
C PRO A 55 -3.86 -6.58 -18.84
N LYS A 56 -3.25 -5.52 -18.31
CA LYS A 56 -2.78 -5.43 -16.93
C LYS A 56 -3.12 -4.08 -16.33
N ILE A 57 -3.51 -4.08 -15.06
CA ILE A 57 -3.61 -2.87 -14.25
C ILE A 57 -2.35 -2.81 -13.39
N ILE A 58 -1.66 -1.68 -13.44
CA ILE A 58 -0.47 -1.43 -12.62
C ILE A 58 -0.81 -0.32 -11.64
N ILE A 59 -0.67 -0.59 -10.35
CA ILE A 59 -0.87 0.38 -9.27
C ILE A 59 0.49 0.61 -8.63
N LYS A 60 0.95 1.86 -8.59
CA LYS A 60 2.19 2.26 -7.94
C LYS A 60 1.90 3.20 -6.79
N CYS A 61 2.55 2.97 -5.66
CA CYS A 61 2.52 3.86 -4.52
C CYS A 61 3.92 4.34 -4.19
N HIS A 62 4.06 5.63 -3.86
CA HIS A 62 5.32 6.20 -3.38
C HIS A 62 5.03 7.25 -2.30
N SER A 63 5.82 7.21 -1.22
CA SER A 63 5.67 8.12 -0.08
C SER A 63 5.84 9.57 -0.47
N ILE A 64 5.06 10.45 0.15
CA ILE A 64 5.19 11.89 -0.03
C ILE A 64 5.07 12.63 1.30
N ASN A 65 5.50 13.89 1.29
CA ASN A 65 5.14 14.86 2.32
C ASN A 65 4.03 15.77 1.76
N HIS A 66 3.07 16.14 2.59
CA HIS A 66 1.99 17.05 2.20
C HIS A 66 1.89 18.20 3.21
N PRO A 67 1.79 19.47 2.76
CA PRO A 67 1.82 20.63 3.66
C PRO A 67 0.68 20.63 4.69
N ASN A 68 -0.48 20.06 4.35
CA ASN A 68 -1.65 20.01 5.24
C ASN A 68 -1.74 18.71 6.06
N VAL A 69 -0.77 17.79 5.94
CA VAL A 69 -0.74 16.55 6.71
C VAL A 69 0.56 16.47 7.49
N HIS A 70 0.49 16.85 8.76
CA HIS A 70 1.63 16.82 9.67
C HIS A 70 1.81 15.46 10.34
N ASP A 71 3.01 15.21 10.84
CA ASP A 71 3.32 14.00 11.60
C ASP A 71 2.59 14.00 12.95
N ASP A 72 1.95 12.89 13.29
CA ASP A 72 1.29 12.68 14.59
C ASP A 72 2.25 11.94 15.54
N HIS A 73 2.51 12.50 16.72
CA HIS A 73 3.38 11.90 17.75
C HIS A 73 2.89 10.52 18.25
N LYS A 74 1.62 10.17 18.03
CA LYS A 74 1.06 8.85 18.40
C LYS A 74 1.42 7.74 17.42
N CYS A 75 1.83 8.09 16.21
CA CYS A 75 2.18 7.16 15.15
C CYS A 75 3.63 7.37 14.69
N VAL A 76 4.18 6.38 13.99
CA VAL A 76 5.49 6.48 13.35
C VAL A 76 5.28 6.67 11.86
N ARG A 77 5.66 7.84 11.34
CA ARG A 77 5.62 8.15 9.90
C ARG A 77 6.61 7.27 9.14
N VAL A 78 6.08 6.45 8.23
CA VAL A 78 6.86 5.68 7.26
C VAL A 78 7.14 6.56 6.06
N SER A 79 8.33 7.17 6.05
CA SER A 79 8.73 8.14 5.02
C SER A 79 9.39 7.49 3.79
N LYS A 80 9.71 6.20 3.88
CA LYS A 80 10.27 5.41 2.78
C LYS A 80 9.36 4.20 2.57
N TYR A 81 8.27 4.41 1.84
CA TYR A 81 7.36 3.36 1.41
C TYR A 81 7.17 3.47 -0.10
N GLU A 82 7.33 2.33 -0.76
CA GLU A 82 7.08 2.13 -2.19
C GLU A 82 6.38 0.80 -2.39
N SER A 83 5.40 0.77 -3.28
CA SER A 83 4.79 -0.48 -3.72
C SER A 83 4.39 -0.45 -5.19
N SER A 84 4.34 -1.63 -5.78
CA SER A 84 3.87 -1.89 -7.12
C SER A 84 3.00 -3.13 -7.11
N MET A 85 1.72 -2.97 -7.43
CA MET A 85 0.79 -4.07 -7.64
C MET A 85 0.51 -4.20 -9.14
N ILE A 86 0.72 -5.38 -9.69
CA ILE A 86 0.39 -5.71 -11.07
C ILE A 86 -0.76 -6.71 -11.02
N ILE A 87 -1.89 -6.38 -11.64
CA ILE A 87 -3.06 -7.26 -11.76
C ILE A 87 -3.21 -7.58 -13.25
N GLN A 88 -3.15 -8.86 -13.61
CA GLN A 88 -3.18 -9.33 -15.00
C GLN A 88 -4.36 -10.28 -15.20
N SER A 89 -5.19 -10.02 -16.22
CA SER A 89 -6.22 -10.95 -16.67
C SER A 89 -5.61 -12.07 -17.54
N LYS A 90 -6.37 -13.12 -17.86
CA LYS A 90 -5.86 -14.19 -18.75
C LYS A 90 -5.87 -13.75 -20.23
N HIS A 91 -6.89 -13.03 -20.64
CA HIS A 91 -7.23 -12.57 -21.99
C HIS A 91 -7.94 -11.20 -21.96
N ARG A 92 -8.98 -11.01 -21.13
CA ARG A 92 -9.78 -9.77 -21.04
C ARG A 92 -10.03 -9.36 -19.59
N LEU A 93 -10.10 -8.05 -19.31
CA LEU A 93 -10.24 -7.53 -17.95
C LEU A 93 -11.52 -7.98 -17.24
N GLU A 94 -12.61 -8.17 -17.99
CA GLU A 94 -13.93 -8.50 -17.45
C GLU A 94 -14.13 -10.00 -17.22
N GLU A 95 -13.17 -10.84 -17.63
CA GLU A 95 -13.30 -12.28 -17.52
C GLU A 95 -12.97 -12.79 -16.11
N LYS A 96 -13.40 -14.02 -15.81
CA LYS A 96 -13.10 -14.66 -14.53
C LYS A 96 -11.65 -15.13 -14.47
N GLY A 97 -10.99 -14.74 -13.38
CA GLY A 97 -9.66 -15.20 -13.01
C GLY A 97 -8.59 -14.20 -13.37
N MET A 98 -7.74 -13.90 -12.40
CA MET A 98 -6.64 -12.95 -12.52
C MET A 98 -5.41 -13.48 -11.80
N LYS A 99 -4.24 -12.99 -12.20
CA LYS A 99 -2.99 -13.13 -11.47
C LYS A 99 -2.63 -11.77 -10.91
N PHE A 100 -2.13 -11.71 -9.68
CA PHE A 100 -1.60 -10.48 -9.13
C PHE A 100 -0.21 -10.70 -8.54
N LEU A 101 0.61 -9.66 -8.64
CA LEU A 101 1.93 -9.58 -8.01
C LEU A 101 1.99 -8.26 -7.26
N LEU A 102 2.18 -8.33 -5.94
CA LEU A 102 2.46 -7.17 -5.11
C LEU A 102 3.95 -7.22 -4.71
N THR A 103 4.68 -6.17 -5.04
CA THR A 103 6.04 -5.93 -4.56
C THR A 103 6.02 -4.66 -3.74
N TYR A 104 6.57 -4.68 -2.54
CA TYR A 104 6.65 -3.49 -1.71
C TYR A 104 7.96 -3.46 -0.93
N HIS A 105 8.38 -2.24 -0.58
CA HIS A 105 9.53 -1.98 0.26
C HIS A 105 9.18 -0.83 1.21
N GLU A 106 9.48 -1.01 2.50
CA GLU A 106 9.27 0.02 3.50
C GLU A 106 10.35 0.04 4.58
N ASP A 107 10.60 1.25 5.11
CA ASP A 107 11.36 1.44 6.35
C ASP A 107 10.39 1.73 7.49
N ALA A 108 9.98 0.67 8.20
CA ALA A 108 9.05 0.77 9.32
C ALA A 108 9.63 1.53 10.54
N LYS A 109 10.90 1.99 10.50
CA LYS A 109 11.61 2.70 11.58
C LYS A 109 11.49 2.02 12.95
N ALA A 110 11.29 0.71 12.94
CA ALA A 110 11.11 -0.07 14.14
C ALA A 110 12.46 -0.66 14.51
N SER A 111 12.93 -0.38 15.74
CA SER A 111 14.08 -1.08 16.32
C SER A 111 13.65 -2.50 16.68
N ILE A 112 13.35 -3.31 15.67
CA ILE A 112 12.95 -4.70 15.81
C ILE A 112 14.23 -5.51 16.00
N PRO A 113 14.40 -6.21 17.13
CA PRO A 113 15.46 -7.20 17.26
C PRO A 113 15.35 -8.22 16.12
N THR A 114 16.44 -8.48 15.40
CA THR A 114 16.45 -9.29 14.16
C THR A 114 15.76 -10.66 14.32
N SER A 115 15.77 -11.23 15.53
CA SER A 115 15.10 -12.50 15.86
C SER A 115 13.57 -12.47 15.78
N THR A 116 12.94 -11.29 15.79
CA THR A 116 11.48 -11.12 15.83
C THR A 116 10.89 -10.54 14.54
N TYR A 117 11.75 -10.16 13.58
CA TYR A 117 11.31 -9.55 12.32
C TYR A 117 10.45 -10.50 11.46
N SER A 118 10.85 -11.78 11.35
CA SER A 118 10.09 -12.78 10.60
C SER A 118 8.70 -13.04 11.20
N TYR A 119 8.58 -13.00 12.53
CA TYR A 119 7.29 -13.15 13.22
C TYR A 119 6.36 -11.95 12.96
N LEU A 120 6.89 -10.72 13.02
CA LEU A 120 6.12 -9.51 12.71
C LEU A 120 5.69 -9.44 11.24
N ALA A 121 6.58 -9.82 10.32
CA ALA A 121 6.25 -9.92 8.90
C ALA A 121 5.20 -10.99 8.65
N GLN A 122 5.28 -12.14 9.34
CA GLN A 122 4.25 -13.17 9.25
C GLN A 122 2.94 -12.69 9.85
N SER A 123 2.90 -12.12 11.06
CA SER A 123 1.64 -11.70 11.70
C SER A 123 0.86 -10.64 10.91
N GLY A 124 1.53 -9.82 10.10
CA GLY A 124 0.87 -8.92 9.14
C GLY A 124 0.39 -9.59 7.84
N ASN A 125 0.84 -10.81 7.54
CA ASN A 125 0.50 -11.59 6.34
C ASN A 125 -0.30 -12.89 6.62
N VAL A 126 -0.41 -13.36 7.87
CA VAL A 126 -1.25 -14.52 8.21
C VAL A 126 -2.68 -14.04 8.42
N ASP A 127 -3.44 -14.05 7.32
CA ASP A 127 -4.89 -14.31 7.31
C ASP A 127 -5.28 -14.64 5.86
N TYR A 128 -5.03 -15.89 5.45
CA TYR A 128 -5.66 -16.57 4.31
C TYR A 128 -5.80 -18.06 4.61
#